data_AF-F4RC83-F1
#
_entry.id   AF-F4RC83-F1
#
_cell.length_a   1.000
_cell.length_b   1.000
_cell.length_c   1.000
_cell.angle_alpha   90.00
_cell.angle_beta   90.00
_cell.angle_gamma   90.00
#
_symmetry.space_group_name_H-M   'P 1'
#
loop_
_entity.id
_entity.type
_entity.pdbx_description
1 polymer ?
#
loop_
_entity_poly.entity_id
_entity_poly.type
_entity_poly.pdbx_seq_one_letter_code
_entity_poly.pdbx_strand_id
1 'polypeptide(L)'
;MSGSSLKEDIEKIFKELAVLKNSLKFLEDLVPDHTHDVRLIHPVIEYLTKELAVLKAHVQNLDTDVTDLMTQSDLEYQRLRSHEMTIQQLIDASPAHSHIDLETEIENFDHERYANFRRRHQNDQTPVSGSNTDL
;
A
#
# COMPACT_ATOMS: atom_id res chain seq x y z
N MET A 1 -14.34 -32.89 79.66
CA MET A 1 -15.11 -32.63 78.42
C MET A 1 -14.25 -32.10 77.25
N SER A 2 -12.92 -32.27 77.26
CA SER A 2 -12.03 -31.68 76.24
C SER A 2 -11.84 -32.53 74.96
N GLY A 3 -12.16 -33.82 74.99
CA GLY A 3 -11.97 -34.73 73.84
C GLY A 3 -12.99 -34.59 72.69
N SER A 4 -14.13 -33.92 72.90
CA SER A 4 -15.14 -33.70 71.85
C SER A 4 -14.71 -32.60 70.87
N SER A 5 -14.23 -31.47 71.39
CA SER A 5 -13.79 -30.32 70.60
C SER A 5 -12.58 -30.65 69.72
N LEU A 6 -11.61 -31.42 70.24
CA LEU A 6 -10.44 -31.81 69.46
C LEU A 6 -10.80 -32.71 68.28
N LYS A 7 -11.82 -33.55 68.44
CA LYS A 7 -12.30 -34.47 67.39
C LYS A 7 -13.01 -33.71 66.26
N GLU A 8 -13.82 -32.71 66.62
CA GLU A 8 -14.49 -31.83 65.66
C GLU A 8 -13.49 -31.00 64.85
N ASP A 9 -12.46 -30.45 65.51
CA ASP A 9 -11.39 -29.70 64.85
C ASP A 9 -10.61 -30.58 63.86
N ILE A 10 -10.30 -31.82 64.25
CA ILE A 10 -9.65 -32.80 63.36
C ILE A 10 -10.53 -33.12 62.14
N GLU A 11 -11.83 -33.36 62.33
CA GLU A 11 -12.75 -33.60 61.20
C GLU A 11 -12.86 -32.40 60.27
N LYS A 12 -12.86 -31.18 60.82
CA LYS A 12 -12.86 -29.94 60.04
C LYS A 12 -11.58 -29.80 59.21
N ILE A 13 -10.42 -30.03 59.81
CA ILE A 13 -9.13 -30.01 59.11
C ILE A 13 -9.10 -31.05 57.98
N PHE A 14 -9.63 -32.26 58.21
CA PHE A 14 -9.69 -33.28 57.15
C PHE A 14 -10.57 -32.87 55.97
N LYS A 15 -11.72 -32.22 56.24
CA LYS A 15 -12.59 -31.68 55.18
C LYS A 15 -11.87 -30.59 54.40
N GLU A 16 -11.22 -29.65 55.08
CA GLU A 16 -10.44 -28.58 54.45
C GLU A 16 -9.29 -29.14 53.62
N LEU A 17 -8.57 -30.15 54.13
CA LEU A 17 -7.49 -30.83 53.42
C LEU A 17 -8.00 -31.55 52.15
N ALA A 18 -9.18 -32.16 52.21
CA ALA A 18 -9.80 -32.79 51.05
C ALA A 18 -10.18 -31.76 49.97
N VAL A 19 -10.72 -30.61 50.38
CA VAL A 19 -11.01 -29.49 49.46
C VAL A 19 -9.73 -28.98 48.82
N LEU A 20 -8.69 -28.71 49.61
CA LEU A 20 -7.38 -28.26 49.13
C LEU A 20 -6.75 -29.22 48.12
N LYS A 21 -6.82 -30.53 48.37
CA LYS A 21 -6.31 -31.55 47.44
C LYS A 21 -7.06 -31.53 46.10
N ASN A 22 -8.38 -31.38 46.14
CA ASN A 22 -9.18 -31.32 44.92
C ASN A 22 -8.89 -30.03 44.13
N SER A 23 -8.76 -28.89 44.81
CA SER A 23 -8.37 -27.63 44.17
C SER A 23 -6.96 -27.69 43.58
N LEU A 24 -6.01 -28.29 44.29
CA LEU A 24 -4.65 -28.49 43.79
C LEU A 24 -4.66 -29.34 42.52
N LYS A 25 -5.36 -30.49 42.56
CA LYS A 25 -5.47 -31.37 41.39
C LYS A 25 -6.12 -30.65 40.20
N PHE A 26 -7.18 -29.90 40.43
CA PHE A 26 -7.81 -29.09 39.38
C PHE A 26 -6.83 -28.09 38.77
N LEU A 27 -6.02 -27.40 39.59
CA LEU A 27 -4.99 -26.49 39.09
C LEU A 27 -3.87 -27.22 38.34
N GLU A 28 -3.43 -28.38 38.84
CA GLU A 28 -2.44 -29.24 38.18
C GLU A 28 -2.91 -29.72 36.81
N ASP A 29 -4.21 -29.96 36.64
CA ASP A 29 -4.81 -30.31 35.35
C ASP A 29 -4.95 -29.08 34.44
N LEU A 30 -5.25 -27.90 34.99
CA LEU A 30 -5.52 -26.67 34.24
C LEU A 30 -4.25 -25.96 33.73
N VAL A 31 -3.15 -26.00 34.49
CA VAL A 31 -1.89 -25.30 34.15
C VAL A 31 -1.24 -25.84 32.87
N PRO A 32 -1.16 -27.17 32.63
CA PRO A 32 -0.64 -27.72 31.39
C PRO A 32 -1.41 -27.26 30.16
N ASP A 33 -2.74 -27.23 30.23
CA ASP A 33 -3.60 -26.81 29.12
C ASP A 33 -3.35 -25.34 28.76
N HIS A 34 -3.36 -24.44 29.74
CA HIS A 34 -3.01 -23.03 29.48
C HIS A 34 -1.58 -22.85 29.00
N THR A 35 -0.64 -23.66 29.49
CA THR A 35 0.75 -23.64 29.02
C THR A 35 0.83 -24.07 27.55
N HIS A 36 0.02 -25.05 27.16
CA HIS A 36 -0.09 -25.50 25.77
C HIS A 36 -0.67 -24.40 24.88
N ASP A 37 -1.77 -23.78 25.29
CA ASP A 37 -2.41 -22.69 24.55
C ASP A 37 -1.45 -21.50 24.34
N VAL A 38 -0.74 -21.09 25.39
CA VAL A 38 0.28 -20.02 25.28
C VAL A 38 1.38 -20.40 24.29
N ARG A 39 1.84 -21.66 24.30
CA ARG A 39 2.85 -22.14 23.34
C ARG A 39 2.35 -22.15 21.90
N LEU A 40 1.05 -22.34 21.66
CA LEU A 40 0.46 -22.27 20.32
C LEU A 40 0.24 -20.83 19.86
N ILE A 41 -0.19 -19.94 20.75
CA ILE A 41 -0.52 -18.55 20.43
C ILE A 41 0.75 -17.72 20.20
N HIS A 42 1.80 -17.95 20.98
CA HIS A 42 3.01 -17.13 20.93
C HIS A 42 3.67 -17.07 19.52
N PRO A 43 3.90 -18.18 18.81
CA PRO A 43 4.45 -18.14 17.45
C PRO A 43 3.55 -17.43 16.45
N VAL A 44 2.23 -17.51 16.62
CA VAL A 44 1.26 -16.81 15.76
C VAL A 44 1.38 -15.30 15.96
N ILE A 45 1.50 -14.84 17.21
CA ILE A 45 1.72 -13.42 17.52
C ILE A 45 3.05 -12.94 16.95
N GLU A 46 4.13 -13.72 17.08
CA GLU A 46 5.43 -13.37 16.49
C GLU A 46 5.35 -13.26 14.97
N TYR A 47 4.68 -14.21 14.32
CA TYR A 47 4.46 -14.18 12.87
C TYR A 47 3.68 -12.93 12.45
N LEU A 48 2.53 -12.69 13.08
CA LEU A 48 1.69 -11.53 12.76
C LEU A 48 2.41 -10.20 13.01
N THR A 49 3.27 -10.14 14.02
CA THR A 49 4.09 -8.95 14.31
C THR A 49 5.09 -8.69 13.18
N LYS A 50 5.71 -9.73 12.62
CA LYS A 50 6.62 -9.61 11.47
C LYS A 50 5.87 -9.17 10.21
N GLU A 51 4.73 -9.79 9.93
CA GLU A 51 3.88 -9.42 8.79
C GLU A 51 3.42 -7.96 8.88
N LEU A 52 3.01 -7.51 10.07
CA LEU A 52 2.62 -6.13 10.32
C LEU A 52 3.77 -5.15 10.08
N ALA A 53 5.00 -5.51 10.46
CA ALA A 53 6.18 -4.68 10.20
C ALA A 53 6.48 -4.56 8.70
N VAL A 54 6.38 -5.67 7.94
CA VAL A 54 6.54 -5.67 6.48
C VAL A 54 5.46 -4.82 5.81
N LEU A 55 4.20 -5.01 6.20
CA LEU A 55 3.10 -4.24 5.64
C LEU A 55 3.25 -2.74 5.91
N LYS A 56 3.70 -2.37 7.11
CA LYS A 56 3.99 -0.97 7.46
C LYS A 56 5.07 -0.38 6.56
N ALA A 57 6.14 -1.13 6.29
CA ALA A 57 7.20 -0.69 5.37
C ALA A 57 6.67 -0.51 3.93
N HIS A 58 5.82 -1.42 3.44
CA HIS A 58 5.20 -1.27 2.12
C HIS A 58 4.32 -0.02 2.03
N VAL A 59 3.52 0.26 3.06
CA VAL A 59 2.69 1.48 3.09
C VAL A 59 3.56 2.74 3.05
N GLN A 60 4.68 2.77 3.77
CA GLN A 60 5.61 3.90 3.76
C GLN A 60 6.27 4.09 2.38
N ASN A 61 6.63 3.00 1.70
CA ASN A 61 7.19 3.08 0.36
C ASN A 61 6.14 3.60 -0.64
N LEU A 62 4.90 3.09 -0.58
CA LEU A 62 3.81 3.57 -1.44
C LEU A 62 3.51 5.06 -1.23
N ASP A 63 3.56 5.55 0.01
CA ASP A 63 3.38 6.97 0.31
C ASP A 63 4.48 7.84 -0.33
N THR A 64 5.71 7.32 -0.33
CA THR A 64 6.84 7.96 -1.02
C THR A 64 6.62 7.97 -2.54
N ASP A 65 6.27 6.83 -3.12
CA ASP A 65 6.02 6.71 -4.57
C ASP A 65 4.88 7.64 -5.04
N VAL A 66 3.81 7.75 -4.24
CA VAL A 66 2.70 8.67 -4.53
C VAL A 66 3.17 10.13 -4.48
N THR A 67 3.97 10.48 -3.49
CA THR A 67 4.51 11.84 -3.36
C THR A 67 5.43 12.20 -4.54
N ASP A 68 6.26 11.26 -4.98
CA ASP A 68 7.13 11.43 -6.14
C ASP A 68 6.31 11.58 -7.43
N LEU A 69 5.29 10.76 -7.63
CA LEU A 69 4.38 10.86 -8.78
C LEU A 69 3.61 12.18 -8.80
N MET A 70 3.15 12.66 -7.65
CA MET A 70 2.50 13.97 -7.55
C MET A 70 3.46 15.09 -7.93
N THR A 71 4.70 15.05 -7.42
CA THR A 71 5.74 16.04 -7.76
C THR A 71 6.07 16.02 -9.25
N GLN A 72 6.17 14.83 -9.85
CA GLN A 72 6.39 14.68 -11.30
C GLN A 72 5.20 15.22 -12.10
N SER A 73 3.97 14.93 -11.69
CA SER A 73 2.75 15.45 -12.33
C SER A 73 2.71 16.98 -12.30
N ASP A 74 3.06 17.59 -11.16
CA ASP A 74 3.10 19.05 -11.03
C ASP A 74 4.17 19.67 -11.94
N LEU A 75 5.35 19.04 -12.03
CA LEU A 75 6.41 19.48 -12.94
C LEU A 75 5.96 19.41 -14.41
N GLU A 76 5.35 18.31 -14.82
CA GLU A 76 4.85 18.14 -16.19
C GLU A 76 3.72 19.14 -16.50
N TYR A 77 2.84 19.41 -15.55
CA TYR A 77 1.84 20.46 -15.69
C TYR A 77 2.47 21.85 -15.89
N GLN A 78 3.49 22.19 -15.11
CA GLN A 78 4.22 23.45 -15.27
C GLN A 78 4.94 23.54 -16.63
N ARG A 79 5.56 22.45 -17.08
CA ARG A 79 6.19 22.37 -18.41
C ARG A 79 5.17 22.57 -19.52
N LEU A 80 4.02 21.91 -19.43
CA LEU A 80 2.93 22.06 -20.39
C LEU A 80 2.45 23.51 -20.47
N ARG A 81 2.22 24.17 -19.32
CA ARG A 81 1.83 25.59 -19.28
C ARG A 81 2.90 26.51 -19.87
N SER A 82 4.17 26.22 -19.62
CA SER A 82 5.28 26.98 -20.23
C SER A 82 5.32 26.83 -21.75
N HIS A 83 5.10 25.62 -22.27
CA HIS A 83 5.00 25.39 -23.71
C HIS A 83 3.79 26.10 -24.32
N GLU A 84 2.62 25.98 -23.70
CA GLU A 84 1.40 26.67 -24.12
C GLU A 84 1.63 28.19 -24.26
N MET A 85 2.22 28.82 -23.23
CA MET A 85 2.55 30.24 -23.27
C MET A 85 3.54 30.60 -24.37
N THR A 86 4.56 29.76 -24.58
CA THR A 86 5.57 29.97 -25.64
C THR A 86 4.94 29.87 -27.02
N ILE A 87 4.05 28.90 -27.24
CA ILE A 87 3.33 28.73 -28.51
C ILE A 87 2.41 29.92 -28.76
N GLN A 88 1.66 30.38 -27.75
CA GLN A 88 0.80 31.55 -27.91
C GLN A 88 1.61 32.80 -28.30
N GLN A 89 2.77 33.02 -27.66
CA GLN A 89 3.66 34.12 -28.04
C GLN A 89 4.14 34.03 -29.49
N LEU A 90 4.44 32.83 -29.99
CA LEU A 90 4.83 32.61 -31.39
C LEU A 90 3.68 32.88 -32.36
N ILE A 91 2.46 32.48 -31.98
CA ILE A 91 1.24 32.75 -32.73
C ILE A 91 0.99 34.26 -32.83
N ASP A 92 1.06 34.97 -31.70
CA ASP A 92 0.84 36.41 -31.61
C ASP A 92 1.88 37.20 -32.42
N ALA A 93 3.13 36.73 -32.40
CA ALA A 93 4.22 37.33 -33.17
C ALA A 93 4.15 37.02 -34.68
N SER A 94 3.31 36.07 -35.10
CA SER A 94 3.20 35.61 -36.49
C SER A 94 2.06 36.33 -37.24
N PRO A 95 2.36 37.17 -38.25
CA PRO A 95 1.35 37.88 -39.02
C PRO A 95 0.37 36.97 -39.77
N ALA A 96 0.75 35.72 -40.05
CA ALA A 96 -0.09 34.75 -40.74
C ALA A 96 -1.05 33.99 -39.80
N HIS A 97 -0.79 34.01 -38.49
CA HIS A 97 -1.44 33.12 -37.53
C HIS A 97 -2.03 33.85 -36.32
N SER A 98 -1.99 35.18 -36.29
CA SER A 98 -2.45 36.02 -35.17
C SER A 98 -3.94 35.90 -34.80
N HIS A 99 -4.71 35.09 -35.52
CA HIS A 99 -6.12 34.81 -35.29
C HIS A 99 -6.35 33.45 -34.62
N ILE A 100 -5.30 32.65 -34.40
CA ILE A 100 -5.39 31.36 -33.72
C ILE A 100 -5.42 31.62 -32.22
N ASP A 101 -6.47 31.10 -31.58
CA ASP A 101 -6.55 30.99 -30.13
C ASP A 101 -6.12 29.58 -29.72
N LEU A 102 -4.97 29.49 -29.03
CA LEU A 102 -4.38 28.21 -28.66
C LEU A 102 -5.24 27.44 -27.65
N GLU A 103 -5.90 28.12 -26.71
CA GLU A 103 -6.73 27.48 -25.69
C GLU A 103 -7.90 26.76 -26.36
N THR A 104 -8.62 27.48 -27.24
CA THR A 104 -9.70 26.93 -28.07
C THR A 104 -9.20 25.80 -28.99
N GLU A 105 -8.00 25.92 -29.57
CA GLU A 105 -7.45 24.88 -30.45
C GLU A 105 -7.07 23.60 -29.68
N ILE A 106 -6.57 23.72 -28.44
CA ILE A 106 -6.29 22.59 -27.53
C ILE A 106 -7.60 21.91 -27.13
N GLU A 107 -8.63 22.66 -26.73
CA GLU A 107 -9.93 22.10 -26.34
C GLU A 107 -10.62 21.35 -27.48
N ASN A 108 -10.47 21.85 -28.71
CA ASN A 108 -11.02 21.23 -29.92
C ASN A 108 -10.09 20.18 -30.54
N PHE A 109 -8.98 19.83 -29.90
CA PHE A 109 -8.06 18.81 -30.39
C PHE A 109 -8.54 17.41 -29.99
N ASP A 110 -9.53 16.91 -30.74
CA ASP A 110 -10.13 15.60 -30.49
C ASP A 110 -9.25 14.42 -30.93
N HIS A 111 -9.69 13.21 -30.56
CA HIS A 111 -9.00 11.96 -30.87
C HIS A 111 -8.94 11.69 -32.39
N GLU A 112 -9.92 12.15 -33.17
CA GLU A 112 -9.94 11.96 -34.62
C GLU A 112 -8.92 12.84 -35.33
N ARG A 113 -8.81 14.12 -34.93
CA ARG A 113 -7.74 15.03 -35.37
C ARG A 113 -6.39 14.50 -34.96
N TYR A 114 -6.22 13.99 -33.74
CA TYR A 114 -4.96 13.36 -33.32
C TYR A 114 -4.60 12.12 -34.15
N ALA A 115 -5.55 11.24 -34.42
CA ALA A 115 -5.33 10.05 -35.25
C ALA A 115 -5.00 10.41 -36.71
N ASN A 116 -5.58 11.49 -37.24
CA ASN A 116 -5.31 12.00 -38.58
C ASN A 116 -3.94 12.71 -38.64
N PHE A 117 -3.58 13.49 -37.63
CA PHE A 117 -2.26 14.10 -37.47
C PHE A 117 -1.17 13.02 -37.44
N ARG A 118 -1.34 12.00 -36.57
CA ARG A 118 -0.38 10.89 -36.46
C ARG A 118 -0.21 10.13 -37.78
N ARG A 119 -1.31 9.85 -38.50
CA ARG A 119 -1.26 9.16 -39.81
C ARG A 119 -0.52 9.98 -40.88
N ARG A 120 -0.70 11.30 -40.91
CA ARG A 120 0.02 12.17 -41.85
C ARG A 120 1.53 12.17 -41.57
N HIS A 121 1.93 12.22 -40.30
CA HIS A 121 3.34 12.27 -39.91
C HIS A 121 4.05 10.91 -39.82
N GLN A 122 3.31 9.79 -39.79
CA GLN A 122 3.90 8.46 -39.97
C GLN A 122 4.23 8.13 -41.43
N ASN A 123 3.49 8.69 -42.39
CA ASN A 123 3.75 8.48 -43.82
C ASN A 123 4.93 9.31 -44.36
N ASP A 124 5.34 10.37 -43.66
CA ASP A 124 6.53 11.17 -44.01
C ASP A 124 7.85 10.52 -43.53
N GLN A 125 7.79 9.48 -42.70
CA GLN A 125 8.95 8.63 -42.40
C GLN A 125 9.03 7.47 -43.40
N THR A 126 9.30 7.77 -44.68
CA THR A 126 9.73 6.71 -45.59
C THR A 126 11.13 6.26 -45.17
N PRO A 127 11.37 4.96 -44.93
CA PRO A 127 12.73 4.47 -44.80
C PRO A 127 13.40 4.68 -46.16
N VAL A 128 14.50 5.43 -46.18
CA VAL A 128 15.41 5.44 -47.33
C VAL A 128 15.82 3.98 -47.54
N SER A 129 15.17 3.33 -48.51
CA SER A 129 15.56 2.01 -48.98
C SER A 129 16.94 2.18 -49.58
N GLY A 130 17.95 1.87 -48.78
CA GLY A 130 19.31 1.66 -49.24
C GLY A 130 19.26 0.59 -50.31
N SER A 131 19.34 1.02 -51.56
CA SER A 131 19.69 0.17 -52.69
C SER A 131 21.12 -0.31 -52.43
N ASN A 132 21.25 -1.48 -51.81
CA ASN A 132 22.43 -2.31 -52.00
C ASN A 132 22.37 -2.80 -53.45
N THR A 133 22.94 -2.00 -54.35
CA THR A 133 23.47 -2.53 -55.61
C THR A 133 24.88 -3.03 -55.33
N ASP A 134 25.05 -4.33 -55.57
CA ASP A 134 26.33 -5.03 -55.67
C ASP A 134 27.38 -4.23 -56.45
N LEU A 135 28.60 -4.19 -55.91
CA LEU A 135 29.89 -4.47 -56.57
C LEU A 135 31.02 -4.51 -55.53
#